data_AF-A0A9R1XS51-F1
#
_entry.id   AF-A0A9R1XS51-F1
#
_cell.length_a   1.000
_cell.length_b   1.000
_cell.length_c   1.000
_cell.angle_alpha   90.00
_cell.angle_beta   90.00
_cell.angle_gamma   90.00
#
_symmetry.space_group_name_H-M   'P 1'
#
loop_
_entity.id
_entity.type
_entity.pdbx_description
1 polymer ?
#
loop_
_entity_poly.entity_id
_entity_poly.type
_entity_poly.pdbx_seq_one_letter_code
_entity_poly.pdbx_strand_id
1 'polypeptide(L)'
;MDENQVFPKVDVHYNGTFVPNPLVYFALEVLQLNEDANEFVFFDFIKYVEKLIDFRCKHVYFYIPEARLSERLQTLQNKCDYSEFLEVANAYRHVDVYIDHDNEPIFEWIQKEQPNNE
;
A
#
# COMPACT_ATOMS: atom_id res chain seq x y z
N MET A 1 -25.91 11.29 -18.95
CA MET A 1 -24.80 10.51 -19.53
C MET A 1 -24.03 10.02 -18.32
N ASP A 2 -24.19 8.75 -17.98
CA ASP A 2 -23.42 8.14 -16.89
C ASP A 2 -21.99 7.99 -17.41
N GLU A 3 -21.15 8.97 -17.09
CA GLU A 3 -19.72 8.74 -17.10
C GLU A 3 -19.47 7.71 -15.99
N ASN A 4 -19.25 6.45 -16.36
CA ASN A 4 -18.65 5.46 -15.47
C ASN A 4 -17.35 6.08 -14.97
N GLN A 5 -17.41 6.71 -13.79
CA GLN A 5 -16.25 7.30 -13.16
C GLN A 5 -15.36 6.14 -12.75
N VAL A 6 -14.43 5.80 -13.63
CA VAL A 6 -13.35 4.88 -13.30
C VAL A 6 -12.53 5.63 -12.26
N PHE A 7 -12.59 5.22 -11.00
CA PHE A 7 -11.70 5.71 -9.95
C PHE A 7 -10.36 4.95 -10.03
N PRO A 8 -9.28 5.44 -9.38
CA PRO A 8 -8.03 4.71 -9.34
C PRO A 8 -8.18 3.28 -8.84
N LYS A 9 -7.46 2.36 -9.45
CA LYS A 9 -7.39 0.99 -8.95
C LYS A 9 -6.55 0.96 -7.66
N VAL A 10 -7.03 0.29 -6.64
CA VAL A 10 -6.26 0.03 -5.41
C VAL A 10 -6.24 -1.48 -5.19
N ASP A 11 -5.06 -2.08 -5.28
CA ASP A 11 -4.84 -3.50 -5.00
C ASP A 11 -4.29 -3.65 -3.58
N VAL A 12 -4.99 -4.42 -2.74
CA VAL A 12 -4.59 -4.72 -1.37
C VAL A 12 -3.97 -6.11 -1.35
N HIS A 13 -2.67 -6.15 -1.06
CA HIS A 13 -1.88 -7.35 -0.81
C HIS A 13 -1.89 -7.63 0.69
N TYR A 14 -2.43 -8.78 1.08
CA TYR A 14 -2.57 -9.20 2.47
C TYR A 14 -2.29 -10.70 2.60
N ASN A 15 -2.16 -11.17 3.84
CA ASN A 15 -1.78 -12.56 4.13
C ASN A 15 -0.46 -12.98 3.44
N GLY A 16 0.42 -12.01 3.23
CA GLY A 16 1.76 -12.18 2.71
C GLY A 16 2.81 -11.67 3.70
N THR A 17 4.07 -11.79 3.31
CA THR A 17 5.21 -11.39 4.12
C THR A 17 6.23 -10.65 3.27
N PHE A 18 6.82 -9.60 3.85
CA PHE A 18 7.97 -8.92 3.26
C PHE A 18 9.23 -9.79 3.43
N VAL A 19 10.00 -9.94 2.36
CA VAL A 19 11.26 -10.69 2.37
C VAL A 19 12.38 -9.76 1.92
N PRO A 20 13.52 -9.70 2.63
CA PRO A 20 14.64 -8.84 2.25
C PRO A 20 15.54 -9.45 1.17
N ASN A 21 16.30 -8.59 0.49
CA ASN A 21 17.41 -8.93 -0.42
C ASN A 21 17.03 -9.84 -1.62
N PRO A 22 16.27 -9.34 -2.61
CA PRO A 22 15.70 -8.00 -2.72
C PRO A 22 14.39 -7.84 -1.96
N LEU A 23 14.02 -6.61 -1.59
CA LEU A 23 12.80 -6.34 -0.86
C LEU A 23 11.61 -6.64 -1.78
N VAL A 24 10.90 -7.71 -1.45
CA VAL A 24 9.72 -8.18 -2.16
C VAL A 24 8.60 -8.47 -1.17
N TYR A 25 7.36 -8.33 -1.62
CA TYR A 25 6.21 -8.80 -0.86
C TYR A 25 5.71 -10.10 -1.50
N PHE A 26 5.80 -11.21 -0.77
CA PHE A 26 5.21 -12.47 -1.21
C PHE A 26 3.78 -12.57 -0.68
N ALA A 27 2.82 -12.19 -1.51
CA ALA A 27 1.39 -12.34 -1.23
C ALA A 27 0.85 -13.65 -1.79
N LEU A 28 0.00 -14.33 -1.02
CA LEU A 28 -0.87 -15.38 -1.57
C LEU A 28 -2.16 -14.80 -2.15
N GLU A 29 -2.59 -13.63 -1.67
CA GLU A 29 -3.90 -13.05 -1.96
C GLU A 29 -3.78 -11.55 -2.29
N VAL A 30 -4.53 -11.12 -3.31
CA VAL A 30 -4.68 -9.71 -3.70
C VAL A 30 -6.16 -9.43 -3.87
N LEU A 31 -6.65 -8.39 -3.20
CA LEU A 31 -8.02 -7.89 -3.33
C LEU A 31 -8.03 -6.49 -3.92
N GLN A 32 -8.80 -6.31 -4.99
CA GLN A 32 -9.03 -5.00 -5.55
C GLN A 32 -10.18 -4.29 -4.80
N LEU A 33 -10.00 -3.01 -4.48
CA LEU A 33 -11.09 -2.18 -3.93
C LEU A 33 -12.23 -2.03 -4.94
N ASN A 34 -13.46 -2.13 -4.43
CA ASN A 34 -14.69 -1.91 -5.19
C ASN A 34 -15.24 -0.48 -5.05
N GLU A 35 -14.60 0.36 -4.24
CA GLU A 35 -15.04 1.73 -3.92
C GLU A 35 -13.89 2.72 -4.18
N ASP A 36 -14.25 3.97 -4.49
CA ASP A 36 -13.28 5.04 -4.69
C ASP A 36 -12.65 5.43 -3.35
N ALA A 37 -11.32 5.31 -3.26
CA ALA A 37 -10.57 5.71 -2.07
C ALA A 37 -10.77 7.20 -1.73
N ASN A 38 -11.06 8.06 -2.71
CA ASN A 38 -11.31 9.49 -2.48
C ASN A 38 -12.58 9.76 -1.64
N GLU A 39 -13.50 8.80 -1.56
CA GLU A 39 -14.76 8.92 -0.80
C GLU A 39 -14.57 8.65 0.71
N PHE A 40 -13.38 8.19 1.11
CA PHE A 40 -13.07 7.89 2.50
C PHE A 40 -12.15 8.93 3.13
N VAL A 41 -12.30 9.11 4.44
CA VAL A 41 -11.20 9.62 5.28
C VAL A 41 -10.33 8.45 5.73
N PHE A 42 -9.05 8.72 6.04
CA PHE A 42 -8.06 7.70 6.45
C PHE A 42 -8.61 6.61 7.38
N PHE A 43 -9.25 6.97 8.49
CA PHE A 43 -9.74 5.98 9.46
C PHE A 43 -10.85 5.08 8.91
N ASP A 44 -11.71 5.62 8.03
CA ASP A 44 -12.80 4.87 7.43
C ASP A 44 -12.28 3.97 6.30
N PHE A 45 -11.28 4.44 5.56
CA PHE A 45 -10.52 3.61 4.60
C PHE A 45 -9.88 2.41 5.29
N ILE A 46 -9.14 2.61 6.39
CA ILE A 46 -8.51 1.50 7.12
C ILE A 46 -9.56 0.51 7.62
N LYS A 47 -10.66 0.98 8.23
CA LYS A 47 -11.75 0.09 8.66
C LYS A 47 -12.42 -0.64 7.51
N TYR A 48 -12.52 -0.01 6.35
CA TYR A 48 -13.05 -0.65 5.15
C TYR A 48 -12.14 -1.80 4.71
N VAL A 49 -10.83 -1.55 4.62
CA VAL A 49 -9.84 -2.58 4.28
C VAL A 49 -9.86 -3.71 5.30
N GLU A 50 -9.92 -3.42 6.60
CA GLU A 50 -10.00 -4.44 7.66
C GLU A 50 -11.22 -5.35 7.51
N LYS A 51 -12.39 -4.77 7.17
CA LYS A 51 -13.59 -5.56 6.88
C LYS A 51 -13.46 -6.40 5.62
N LEU A 52 -12.77 -5.88 4.61
CA LEU A 52 -12.57 -6.55 3.33
C LEU A 52 -11.67 -7.79 3.48
N ILE A 53 -10.61 -7.69 4.29
CA ILE A 53 -9.65 -8.79 4.52
C ILE A 53 -9.99 -9.67 5.72
N ASP A 54 -11.08 -9.37 6.44
CA ASP A 54 -11.49 -10.01 7.71
C ASP A 54 -10.36 -10.09 8.76
N PHE A 55 -9.52 -9.05 8.83
CA PHE A 55 -8.36 -8.99 9.71
C PHE A 55 -7.99 -7.55 10.06
N ARG A 56 -7.34 -7.34 11.21
CA ARG A 56 -6.87 -5.99 11.61
C ARG A 56 -5.59 -5.58 10.90
N CYS A 57 -5.56 -4.36 10.41
CA CYS A 57 -4.37 -3.76 9.81
C CYS A 57 -3.45 -3.26 10.93
N LYS A 58 -2.28 -3.88 11.11
CA LYS A 58 -1.27 -3.41 12.08
C LYS A 58 -0.37 -2.35 11.46
N HIS A 59 0.28 -2.71 10.37
CA HIS A 59 1.15 -1.83 9.60
C HIS A 59 0.73 -1.89 8.15
N VAL A 60 0.53 -0.71 7.55
CA VAL A 60 0.05 -0.56 6.19
C VAL A 60 1.03 0.29 5.44
N TYR A 61 1.32 -0.15 4.22
CA TYR A 61 2.23 0.52 3.31
C TYR A 61 1.57 0.70 1.97
N PHE A 62 1.98 1.70 1.21
CA PHE A 62 1.61 1.84 -0.18
C PHE A 62 2.85 2.04 -1.04
N TYR A 63 2.76 1.69 -2.31
CA TYR A 63 3.88 1.73 -3.24
C TYR A 63 3.56 2.64 -4.43
N ILE A 64 4.51 3.51 -4.75
CA ILE A 64 4.47 4.34 -5.94
C ILE A 64 4.98 3.50 -7.12
N PRO A 65 4.18 3.31 -8.19
CA PRO A 65 4.55 2.50 -9.35
C PRO A 65 5.90 2.87 -9.98
N GLU A 66 6.47 1.92 -10.75
CA GLU A 66 7.66 2.06 -11.62
C GLU A 66 9.05 2.00 -10.94
N ALA A 67 9.13 1.64 -9.66
CA ALA A 67 10.39 1.51 -8.91
C ALA A 67 10.55 0.17 -8.18
N ARG A 68 11.65 -0.05 -7.48
CA ARG A 68 11.73 -1.19 -6.53
C ARG A 68 10.95 -0.86 -5.25
N LEU A 69 10.42 -1.86 -4.55
CA LEU A 69 9.80 -1.62 -3.24
C LEU A 69 10.78 -0.91 -2.29
N SER A 70 12.06 -1.28 -2.34
CA SER A 70 13.09 -0.60 -1.54
C SER A 70 13.38 0.85 -1.91
N GLU A 71 12.84 1.35 -3.02
CA GLU A 71 12.99 2.74 -3.45
C GLU A 71 11.76 3.60 -3.14
N ARG A 72 10.55 3.00 -3.14
CA ARG A 72 9.29 3.76 -3.18
C ARG A 72 8.18 3.26 -2.26
N LEU A 73 8.46 2.30 -1.38
CA LEU A 73 7.51 1.91 -0.34
C LEU A 73 7.38 3.03 0.70
N GLN A 74 6.14 3.42 0.99
CA GLN A 74 5.81 4.45 1.98
C GLN A 74 4.84 3.91 3.03
N THR A 75 4.88 4.47 4.24
CA THR A 75 3.91 4.15 5.29
C THR A 75 2.56 4.76 5.00
N LEU A 76 1.48 4.07 5.39
CA LEU A 76 0.12 4.60 5.41
C LEU A 76 -0.44 4.54 6.85
N GLN A 77 -0.03 5.49 7.70
CA GLN A 77 -0.30 5.43 9.14
C GLN A 77 -1.18 6.58 9.65
N ASN A 78 -1.32 7.64 8.88
CA ASN A 78 -2.04 8.83 9.30
C ASN A 78 -2.68 9.57 8.12
N LYS A 79 -3.37 10.68 8.41
CA LYS A 79 -4.10 11.48 7.41
C LYS A 79 -3.19 12.17 6.39
N CYS A 80 -1.96 12.52 6.76
CA CYS A 80 -0.98 13.11 5.85
C CYS A 80 -0.59 12.08 4.80
N ASP A 81 -0.15 10.90 5.25
CA ASP A 81 0.20 9.76 4.38
C ASP A 81 -0.99 9.40 3.47
N TYR A 82 -2.21 9.44 3.99
CA TYR A 82 -3.41 9.16 3.20
C TYR A 82 -3.63 10.16 2.05
N SER A 83 -3.31 11.44 2.28
CA SER A 83 -3.36 12.44 1.21
C SER A 83 -2.35 12.12 0.10
N GLU A 84 -1.12 11.76 0.47
CA GLU A 84 -0.07 11.37 -0.48
C GLU A 84 -0.45 10.09 -1.25
N PHE A 85 -1.02 9.11 -0.55
CA PHE A 85 -1.58 7.90 -1.15
C PHE A 85 -2.64 8.22 -2.21
N LEU A 86 -3.58 9.13 -1.92
CA LEU A 86 -4.61 9.54 -2.89
C LEU A 86 -4.00 10.27 -4.08
N GLU A 87 -3.02 11.13 -3.88
CA GLU A 87 -2.30 11.81 -4.96
C GLU A 87 -1.63 10.80 -5.90
N VAL A 88 -0.96 9.80 -5.35
CA VAL A 88 -0.33 8.71 -6.11
C VAL A 88 -1.38 7.88 -6.85
N ALA A 89 -2.43 7.44 -6.17
CA ALA A 89 -3.51 6.67 -6.80
C ALA A 89 -4.12 7.43 -7.98
N ASN A 90 -4.42 8.72 -7.80
CA ASN A 90 -5.01 9.56 -8.83
C ASN A 90 -4.05 9.84 -10.00
N ALA A 91 -2.76 10.02 -9.74
CA ALA A 91 -1.75 10.28 -10.76
C ALA A 91 -1.45 9.03 -11.62
N TYR A 92 -1.24 7.89 -10.97
CA TYR A 92 -0.85 6.64 -11.65
C TYR A 92 -2.02 5.76 -12.05
N ARG A 93 -3.23 6.10 -11.62
CA ARG A 93 -4.48 5.35 -11.85
C ARG A 93 -4.47 3.93 -11.25
N HIS A 94 -3.42 3.61 -10.50
CA HIS A 94 -3.20 2.36 -9.81
C HIS A 94 -2.24 2.58 -8.63
N VAL A 95 -2.50 1.93 -7.50
CA VAL A 95 -1.59 1.88 -6.35
C VAL A 95 -1.75 0.53 -5.64
N ASP A 96 -0.61 -0.03 -5.20
CA ASP A 96 -0.58 -1.23 -4.38
C ASP A 96 -0.49 -0.85 -2.91
N VAL A 97 -1.31 -1.49 -2.08
CA VAL A 97 -1.33 -1.39 -0.62
C VAL A 97 -0.90 -2.73 -0.04
N TYR A 98 0.06 -2.73 0.87
CA TYR A 98 0.59 -3.94 1.50
C TYR A 98 0.29 -3.94 2.99
N ILE A 99 -0.26 -5.05 3.48
CA ILE A 99 -0.50 -5.27 4.90
C ILE A 99 0.63 -6.10 5.48
N ASP A 100 1.32 -5.55 6.47
CA ASP A 100 2.31 -6.29 7.25
C ASP A 100 1.68 -6.76 8.57
N HIS A 101 1.51 -8.08 8.66
CA HIS A 101 0.91 -8.74 9.81
C HIS A 101 1.93 -9.03 10.93
N ASP A 102 3.22 -9.09 10.57
CA ASP A 102 4.32 -9.58 11.40
C ASP A 102 5.18 -8.43 11.97
N ASN A 103 4.95 -7.19 11.50
CA ASN A 103 5.73 -6.00 11.88
C ASN A 103 7.22 -6.20 11.57
N GLU A 104 7.47 -6.53 10.31
CA GLU A 104 8.79 -6.75 9.77
C GLU A 104 9.60 -5.44 9.80
N PRO A 105 10.92 -5.49 10.02
CA PRO A 105 11.78 -4.30 10.07
C PRO A 105 12.10 -3.79 8.65
N ILE A 106 11.07 -3.53 7.85
CA ILE A 106 11.15 -3.26 6.41
C ILE A 106 12.10 -2.10 6.12
N PHE A 107 12.03 -1.01 6.88
CA PHE A 107 12.90 0.16 6.65
C PHE A 107 14.38 -0.12 6.96
N GLU A 108 14.69 -1.06 7.86
CA GLU A 108 16.08 -1.50 8.06
C GLU A 108 16.58 -2.30 6.86
N TRP A 109 15.72 -3.12 6.27
CA TRP A 109 16.05 -3.87 5.05
C TRP A 109 16.24 -2.94 3.85
N ILE A 110 15.39 -1.93 3.71
CA ILE A 110 15.54 -0.87 2.70
C ILE A 110 16.91 -0.20 2.81
N GLN A 111 17.32 0.19 4.02
CA GLN A 111 18.63 0.81 4.24
C GLN A 111 19.79 -0.11 3.87
N LYS A 112 19.68 -1.43 4.09
CA LYS A 112 20.72 -2.41 3.75
C LYS A 112 20.84 -2.69 2.26
N GLU A 113 19.77 -2.49 1.50
CA GLU A 113 19.77 -2.67 0.03
C GLU A 113 20.30 -1.45 -0.72
N GLN A 114 20.25 -0.27 -0.11
CA GLN A 114 20.87 0.91 -0.69
C GLN A 114 22.38 0.71 -0.60
N PRO A 115 23.11 0.67 -1.73
CA PRO A 115 24.56 0.60 -1.69
C PRO A 115 25.03 1.82 -0.91
N ASN A 116 25.89 1.62 0.09
CA ASN A 116 26.56 2.70 0.78
C ASN A 116 27.09 3.68 -0.27
N ASN A 117 26.56 4.90 -0.31
CA ASN A 117 27.23 6.01 -0.96
C ASN A 117 28.45 6.34 -0.08
N GLU A 118 29.50 5.53 -0.17
CA GLU A 118 30.86 5.89 0.28
C GLU A 118 31.57 6.70 -0.80
#